data_AF-A0A401I5B4-F1
#
_entry.id   AF-A0A401I5B4-F1
#
_cell.length_a   1.000
_cell.length_b   1.000
_cell.length_c   1.000
_cell.angle_alpha   90.00
_cell.angle_beta   90.00
_cell.angle_gamma   90.00
#
_symmetry.space_group_name_H-M   'P 1'
#
loop_
_entity.id
_entity.type
_entity.pdbx_description
1 polymer ?
#
loop_
_entity_poly.entity_id
_entity_poly.type
_entity_poly.pdbx_seq_one_letter_code
_entity_poly.pdbx_strand_id
1 'polypeptide(L)' 'MNRKGEQPLGHGEPQGWLMHDRQEKERMAVTMLKQRMNNIVVATLTGLSADEVSRLKADLGSA' A
#
# COMPACT_ATOMS: atom_id res chain seq x y z
N MET A 1 -4.78 44.17 16.32
CA MET A 1 -4.47 42.73 16.50
C MET A 1 -5.22 41.97 15.42
N ASN A 2 -4.55 41.37 14.44
CA ASN A 2 -5.14 40.41 13.51
C ASN A 2 -4.07 39.35 13.21
N ARG A 3 -4.29 38.14 13.73
CA ARG A 3 -3.38 36.98 13.60
C ARG A 3 -3.33 36.58 12.12
N LYS A 4 -2.14 36.71 11.52
CA LYS A 4 -1.85 36.12 10.21
C LYS A 4 -1.84 34.61 10.41
N GLY A 5 -2.75 33.92 9.71
CA GLY A 5 -2.89 32.48 9.74
C GLY A 5 -1.55 31.81 9.48
N GLU A 6 -1.12 30.99 10.44
CA GLU A 6 -0.09 29.99 10.26
C GLU A 6 -0.57 29.03 9.16
N GLN A 7 -0.02 29.20 7.95
CA GLN A 7 -0.01 28.13 6.97
C GLN A 7 1.16 27.22 7.36
N PRO A 8 0.94 25.97 7.80
CA PRO A 8 2.03 25.03 7.86
C PRO A 8 2.46 24.76 6.42
N LEU A 9 3.74 25.04 6.13
CA LEU A 9 4.43 24.63 4.91
C LEU A 9 4.32 23.11 4.79
N GLY A 10 3.27 22.64 4.11
CA GLY A 10 3.08 21.25 3.71
C GLY A 10 4.09 20.89 2.63
N HIS A 11 5.37 20.84 2.98
CA HIS A 11 6.43 20.27 2.18
C HIS A 11 6.39 18.74 2.36
N GLY A 12 5.33 18.12 1.88
CA GLY A 12 5.20 16.67 1.77
C GLY A 12 5.01 16.37 0.30
N GLU A 13 6.09 16.04 -0.40
CA GLU A 13 6.04 15.73 -1.83
C GLU A 13 4.91 14.73 -2.11
N PRO A 14 4.06 14.95 -3.12
CA PRO A 14 2.93 14.06 -3.42
C PRO A 14 3.40 12.61 -3.66
N GLN A 15 4.65 12.42 -4.08
CA GLN A 15 5.27 11.12 -4.27
C GLN A 15 5.43 10.34 -2.95
N GLY A 16 5.70 11.00 -1.82
CA GLY A 16 5.81 10.32 -0.52
C GLY A 16 4.48 9.71 -0.04
N TRP A 17 3.36 10.36 -0.36
CA TRP A 17 2.02 9.89 -0.01
C TRP A 17 1.59 8.71 -0.90
N LEU A 18 1.89 8.76 -2.20
CA LEU A 18 1.65 7.65 -3.13
C LEU A 18 2.52 6.42 -2.84
N MET A 19 3.77 6.60 -2.41
CA MET A 19 4.65 5.49 -2.03
C MET A 19 4.24 4.83 -0.71
N HIS A 20 3.66 5.60 0.22
CA HIS A 20 3.10 5.06 1.46
C HIS A 20 1.86 4.19 1.18
N ASP A 21 0.99 4.63 0.27
CA ASP A 21 -0.19 3.88 -0.19
C ASP A 21 0.20 2.53 -0.83
N ARG A 22 1.25 2.50 -1.66
CA ARG A 22 1.71 1.24 -2.27
C ARG A 22 2.28 0.25 -1.25
N GLN A 23 3.18 0.69 -0.37
CA GLN A 23 3.74 -0.18 0.66
C GLN A 23 2.67 -0.74 1.60
N GLU A 24 1.65 0.06 1.92
CA GLU A 24 0.52 -0.37 2.75
C GLU A 24 -0.30 -1.47 2.05
N LYS A 25 -0.60 -1.29 0.75
CA LYS A 25 -1.27 -2.30 -0.08
C LYS A 25 -0.50 -3.61 -0.14
N GLU A 26 0.82 -3.57 -0.29
CA GLU A 26 1.67 -4.76 -0.30
C GLU A 26 1.67 -5.47 1.05
N ARG A 27 1.76 -4.74 2.17
CA ARG A 27 1.69 -5.34 3.52
C ARG A 27 0.33 -5.98 3.80
N MET A 28 -0.76 -5.33 3.39
CA MET A 28 -2.11 -5.91 3.48
C MET A 28 -2.21 -7.17 2.62
N ALA A 29 -1.73 -7.13 1.38
CA ALA A 29 -1.74 -8.28 0.47
C ALA A 29 -0.97 -9.48 1.06
N VAL A 30 0.23 -9.24 1.62
CA VAL A 30 1.03 -10.26 2.29
C VAL A 30 0.27 -10.88 3.47
N THR A 31 -0.42 -10.07 4.27
CA THR A 31 -1.21 -10.54 5.42
C THR A 31 -2.35 -11.44 4.97
N MET A 32 -3.09 -11.03 3.93
CA MET A 32 -4.17 -11.82 3.33
C MET A 32 -3.66 -13.13 2.69
N LEU A 33 -2.52 -13.09 2.01
CA LEU A 33 -1.89 -14.27 1.41
C LEU A 33 -1.43 -15.27 2.47
N LYS A 34 -0.90 -14.80 3.62
CA LYS A 34 -0.57 -15.66 4.78
C LYS A 34 -1.81 -16.34 5.35
N GLN A 35 -2.97 -15.68 5.30
CA GLN A 35 -4.27 -16.27 5.65
C GLN A 35 -4.84 -17.19 4.56
N ARG A 36 -4.04 -17.55 3.54
CA ARG A 36 -4.42 -18.43 2.42
C ARG A 36 -5.60 -17.89 1.59
N MET A 37 -5.82 -16.57 1.58
CA MET A 37 -6.83 -15.96 0.71
C MET A 37 -6.51 -16.17 -0.77
N ASN A 38 -7.54 -16.23 -1.61
CA ASN A 38 -7.40 -16.38 -3.05
C ASN A 38 -6.76 -15.12 -3.68
N ASN A 39 -5.81 -15.31 -4.61
CA ASN A 39 -5.09 -14.22 -5.26
C ASN A 39 -6.02 -13.17 -5.91
N ILE A 40 -7.15 -13.60 -6.50
CA ILE A 40 -8.12 -12.69 -7.13
C ILE A 40 -8.76 -11.77 -6.08
N VAL A 41 -9.10 -12.33 -4.91
CA VAL A 41 -9.70 -11.59 -3.80
C VAL A 41 -8.68 -10.58 -3.26
N VAL A 42 -7.43 -11.00 -3.08
CA VAL A 42 -6.36 -10.10 -2.60
C VAL A 42 -6.16 -8.94 -3.56
N ALA A 43 -6.02 -9.20 -4.87
CA ALA A 43 -5.86 -8.17 -5.90
C ALA A 43 -7.01 -7.16 -5.90
N THR A 44 -8.25 -7.64 -5.77
CA THR A 44 -9.45 -6.80 -5.73
C THR A 44 -9.49 -5.91 -4.50
N LEU A 45 -9.12 -6.44 -3.32
CA LEU A 45 -9.21 -5.71 -2.06
C LEU A 45 -8.06 -4.70 -1.85
N THR A 46 -6.87 -5.01 -2.35
CA THR A 46 -5.70 -4.12 -2.21
C THR A 46 -5.52 -3.19 -3.41
N GLY A 47 -6.22 -3.45 -4.52
CA GLY A 47 -6.04 -2.72 -5.78
C GLY A 47 -4.70 -3.01 -6.45
N LEU A 48 -3.99 -4.07 -6.03
CA LEU A 48 -2.78 -4.56 -6.70
C LEU A 48 -3.16 -5.41 -7.92
N SER A 49 -2.26 -5.45 -8.90
CA SER A 49 -2.44 -6.30 -10.07
C SER A 49 -2.31 -7.78 -9.69
N ALA A 50 -2.96 -8.66 -10.46
CA ALA A 50 -2.85 -10.11 -10.24
C ALA A 50 -1.39 -10.61 -10.32
N ASP A 51 -0.57 -10.00 -11.19
CA ASP A 51 0.87 -10.28 -11.29
C ASP A 51 1.63 -9.90 -10.02
N GLU A 52 1.39 -8.71 -9.47
CA GLU A 52 2.00 -8.22 -8.24
C GLU A 52 1.67 -9.14 -7.05
N VAL A 53 0.39 -9.53 -6.93
CA VAL A 53 -0.06 -10.48 -5.90
C VAL A 53 0.57 -11.86 -6.10
N SER A 54 0.72 -12.32 -7.35
CA SER A 54 1.37 -13.59 -7.65
C SER A 54 2.85 -13.59 -7.26
N ARG A 55 3.56 -12.49 -7.53
CA ARG A 55 4.96 -12.31 -7.12
C ARG A 55 5.10 -12.27 -5.60
N LEU A 56 4.25 -11.52 -4.89
CA LEU A 56 4.23 -11.49 -3.42
C LEU A 56 3.99 -12.88 -2.82
N LYS A 57 3.11 -13.68 -3.43
CA LYS A 57 2.83 -15.04 -2.99
C LYS A 57 4.00 -16.00 -3.24
N ALA A 58 4.70 -15.85 -4.36
CA ALA A 58 5.89 -16.65 -4.67
C ALA A 58 7.01 -16.36 -3.67
N ASP A 59 7.23 -15.08 -3.34
CA ASP A 59 8.21 -14.64 -2.34
C ASP A 59 7.92 -15.24 -0.95
N LEU A 60 6.65 -15.23 -0.54
CA LEU A 60 6.17 -15.87 0.69
C LEU A 60 6.38 -17.38 0.76
N GLY A 61 6.42 -18.07 -0.38
CA GLY A 61 6.65 -19.52 -0.46
C GLY A 61 8.13 -19.89 -0.46
N SER A 62 9.02 -18.91 -0.62
CA SER A 62 10.48 -19.12 -0.65
C SER A 62 11.17 -18.85 0.69
N ALA A 63 10.43 -18.37 1.69
CA ALA A 63 10.88 -18.10 3.07
C ALA A 63 10.37 -19.17 4.04
#